data_AF-A0A4S2VP65-F1
#
_entry.id   AF-A0A4S2VP65-F1
#
_cell.length_a   1.000
_cell.length_b   1.000
_cell.length_c   1.000
_cell.angle_alpha   90.00
_cell.angle_beta   90.00
_cell.angle_gamma   90.00
#
_symmetry.space_group_name_H-M   'P 1'
#
loop_
_entity.id
_entity.type
_entity.pdbx_description
1 polymer ?
#
loop_
_entity_poly.entity_id
_entity_poly.type
_entity_poly.pdbx_seq_one_letter_code
_entity_poly.pdbx_strand_id
1 'polypeptide(L)'
;MILFLLPAGDYDPTEAAVPWAALHDAGFEVRFATPGGKVALADPRLTDLGFSWLSPWLMTRRAELAAYRRLTGDPSFLAPSSYAEVDPTGITGLFVPGGHAPGMRTMLEDSTAQQLFARAILQGLPVGAVCHGVLLAARAEDPATGRSVLHGRRTTALTSLLELTGWNLTRFWLGRYYRTYRTTVQQEVTAALADPRHFLAGPPLPVRDTAARPGRGFTVRDGNYVSARWPGDCHRLAADYLALVRSHAAAGRADRSARDRPDAGVRSLGRAEGSGSRGTEDVVEVRGE
;
A
#
# COMPACT_ATOMS: atom_id res chain seq x y z
N MET A 1 -7.66 10.09 2.19
CA MET A 1 -6.20 10.32 2.10
C MET A 1 -5.46 9.00 2.06
N ILE A 2 -4.32 8.94 1.37
CA ILE A 2 -3.39 7.81 1.46
C ILE A 2 -2.44 8.08 2.61
N LEU A 3 -2.31 7.15 3.54
CA LEU A 3 -1.49 7.29 4.74
C LEU A 3 -0.13 6.61 4.55
N PHE A 4 0.95 7.36 4.73
CA PHE A 4 2.30 6.83 4.84
C PHE A 4 2.66 6.70 6.32
N LEU A 5 2.91 5.47 6.78
CA LEU A 5 3.47 5.25 8.11
C LEU A 5 5.00 5.34 8.00
N LEU A 6 5.60 6.25 8.76
CA LEU A 6 7.06 6.42 8.81
C LEU A 6 7.56 6.17 10.23
N PRO A 7 8.71 5.50 10.42
CA PRO A 7 9.37 5.44 11.72
C PRO A 7 9.78 6.84 12.21
N ALA A 8 10.31 6.95 13.43
CA ALA A 8 10.88 8.20 13.94
C ALA A 8 12.06 8.74 13.09
N GLY A 9 12.69 7.88 12.29
CA GLY A 9 13.73 8.21 11.32
C GLY A 9 14.31 6.93 10.71
N ASP A 10 15.42 7.05 9.97
CA ASP A 10 16.26 5.92 9.50
C ASP A 10 15.64 5.03 8.39
N TYR A 11 14.56 5.47 7.75
CA TYR A 11 14.01 4.80 6.58
C TYR A 11 14.86 5.05 5.32
N ASP A 12 14.70 4.22 4.29
CA ASP A 12 15.35 4.45 2.99
C ASP A 12 14.61 5.56 2.21
N PRO A 13 15.32 6.61 1.76
CA PRO A 13 14.67 7.76 1.10
C PRO A 13 14.04 7.39 -0.25
N THR A 14 14.56 6.39 -0.97
CA THR A 14 13.95 5.89 -2.22
C THR A 14 12.61 5.25 -1.94
N GLU A 15 12.56 4.43 -0.89
CA GLU A 15 11.40 3.63 -0.53
C GLU A 15 10.22 4.49 -0.08
N ALA A 16 10.48 5.67 0.49
CA ALA A 16 9.44 6.66 0.78
C ALA A 16 9.14 7.59 -0.41
N ALA A 17 10.18 8.17 -1.02
CA ALA A 17 10.01 9.28 -1.97
C ALA A 17 9.49 8.86 -3.34
N VAL A 18 9.89 7.69 -3.87
CA VAL A 18 9.47 7.26 -5.21
C VAL A 18 7.97 6.90 -5.23
N PRO A 19 7.45 6.10 -4.28
CA PRO A 19 6.01 5.86 -4.17
C PRO A 19 5.21 7.13 -3.87
N TRP A 20 5.70 8.00 -2.97
CA TRP A 20 5.06 9.28 -2.70
C TRP A 20 4.96 10.14 -3.96
N ALA A 21 6.05 10.32 -4.70
CA ALA A 21 6.08 11.15 -5.90
C ALA A 21 5.08 10.64 -6.95
N ALA A 22 4.97 9.33 -7.15
CA ALA A 22 4.02 8.75 -8.09
C ALA A 22 2.55 9.03 -7.71
N LEU A 23 2.21 9.02 -6.41
CA LEU A 23 0.87 9.33 -5.92
C LEU A 23 0.57 10.82 -5.97
N HIS A 24 1.52 11.63 -5.49
CA HIS A 24 1.44 13.08 -5.48
C HIS A 24 1.28 13.62 -6.90
N ASP A 25 2.10 13.17 -7.85
CA ASP A 25 2.05 13.59 -9.26
C ASP A 25 0.78 13.09 -9.96
N ALA A 26 0.13 12.06 -9.42
CA ALA A 26 -1.18 11.59 -9.86
C ALA A 26 -2.37 12.29 -9.17
N GLY A 27 -2.12 13.29 -8.32
CA GLY A 27 -3.14 14.09 -7.65
C GLY A 27 -3.81 13.43 -6.44
N PHE A 28 -3.21 12.38 -5.87
CA PHE A 28 -3.71 11.78 -4.64
C PHE A 28 -3.20 12.55 -3.42
N GLU A 29 -4.10 12.84 -2.48
CA GLU A 29 -3.72 13.38 -1.18
C GLU A 29 -2.97 12.33 -0.36
N VAL A 30 -1.71 12.63 -0.01
CA VAL A 30 -0.87 11.80 0.85
C VAL A 30 -0.64 12.51 2.18
N ARG A 31 -0.86 11.80 3.29
CA ARG A 31 -0.55 12.24 4.65
C ARG A 31 0.44 11.29 5.31
N PHE A 32 1.14 11.78 6.31
CA PHE A 32 2.16 11.04 7.02
C PHE A 32 1.78 10.89 8.49
N ALA A 33 2.10 9.72 9.05
CA ALA A 33 2.08 9.52 10.49
C ALA A 33 3.39 8.93 10.97
N THR A 34 3.81 9.36 12.15
CA THR A 34 5.03 8.92 12.84
C THR A 34 4.71 8.57 14.30
N PRO A 35 5.61 7.94 15.07
CA PRO A 35 5.30 7.54 16.45
C PRO A 35 4.83 8.69 17.34
N GLY A 36 5.35 9.91 17.13
CA GLY A 36 5.04 11.07 17.95
C GLY A 36 4.55 12.30 17.20
N GLY A 37 4.10 12.17 15.94
CA GLY A 37 3.66 13.30 15.12
C GLY A 37 4.77 14.31 14.83
N LYS A 38 6.03 13.84 14.85
CA LYS A 38 7.20 14.65 14.52
C LYS A 38 7.69 14.29 13.13
N VAL A 39 8.28 15.26 12.44
CA VAL A 39 8.95 15.04 11.15
C VAL A 39 10.01 13.96 11.30
N ALA A 40 9.95 12.93 10.45
CA ALA A 40 10.90 11.84 10.43
C ALA A 40 11.75 11.91 9.17
N LEU A 41 13.06 11.96 9.31
CA LEU A 41 14.00 12.00 8.19
C LEU A 41 14.56 10.61 7.89
N ALA A 42 14.84 10.37 6.61
CA ALA A 42 15.55 9.20 6.14
C ALA A 42 16.95 9.08 6.75
N ASP A 43 17.55 7.90 6.63
CA ASP A 43 18.89 7.65 7.11
C ASP A 43 19.91 8.62 6.48
N PRO A 44 20.65 9.41 7.28
CA PRO A 44 21.56 10.43 6.77
C PRO A 44 22.72 9.83 5.96
N ARG A 45 23.05 8.53 6.10
CA ARG A 45 24.05 7.86 5.24
C ARG A 45 23.53 7.61 3.83
N LEU A 46 22.23 7.47 3.65
CA LEU A 46 21.64 7.29 2.33
C LEU A 46 21.45 8.64 1.61
N THR A 47 21.48 9.76 2.34
CA THR A 47 21.33 11.11 1.79
C THR A 47 22.65 11.86 1.66
N ASP A 48 23.34 12.14 2.77
CA ASP A 48 24.38 13.18 2.84
C ASP A 48 25.73 12.65 3.33
N LEU A 49 25.75 11.69 4.27
CA LEU A 49 26.99 11.18 4.88
C LEU A 49 27.68 10.11 4.03
N GLY A 50 26.90 9.26 3.36
CA GLY A 50 27.42 8.19 2.50
C GLY A 50 28.13 7.03 3.22
N PHE A 51 28.85 6.27 2.40
CA PHE A 51 29.57 5.03 2.75
C PHE A 51 31.03 5.07 2.29
N SER A 52 31.65 6.26 2.27
CA SER A 52 33.01 6.47 1.74
C SER A 52 33.10 5.94 0.29
N TRP A 53 34.09 5.09 -0.04
CA TRP A 53 34.28 4.52 -1.38
C TRP A 53 33.14 3.60 -1.86
N LEU A 54 32.29 3.09 -0.94
CA LEU A 54 31.10 2.30 -1.29
C LEU A 54 29.87 3.15 -1.65
N SER A 55 29.97 4.48 -1.47
CA SER A 55 28.86 5.41 -1.72
C SER A 55 28.19 5.24 -3.09
N PRO A 56 28.92 5.04 -4.22
CA PRO A 56 28.28 4.86 -5.52
C PRO A 56 27.34 3.65 -5.62
N TRP A 57 27.52 2.65 -4.74
CA TRP A 57 26.77 1.39 -4.75
C TRP A 57 25.67 1.35 -3.69
N LEU A 58 25.91 1.97 -2.53
CA LEU A 58 25.03 1.89 -1.36
C LEU A 58 24.17 3.15 -1.13
N MET A 59 24.59 4.33 -1.61
CA MET A 59 23.81 5.55 -1.46
C MET A 59 22.63 5.61 -2.43
N THR A 60 21.66 6.44 -2.07
CA THR A 60 20.55 6.81 -2.94
C THR A 60 21.05 7.55 -4.18
N ARG A 61 20.50 7.16 -5.33
CA ARG A 61 20.84 7.76 -6.62
C ARG A 61 20.31 9.19 -6.73
N ARG A 62 20.92 9.99 -7.60
CA ARG A 62 20.62 11.44 -7.74
C ARG A 62 19.16 11.74 -8.06
N ALA A 63 18.50 10.92 -8.88
CA ALA A 63 17.10 11.14 -9.27
C ALA A 63 16.16 10.88 -8.08
N GLU A 64 16.40 9.80 -7.35
CA GLU A 64 15.67 9.40 -6.15
C GLU A 64 15.91 10.39 -5.00
N LEU A 65 17.12 10.93 -4.86
CA LEU A 65 17.40 12.04 -3.94
C LEU A 65 16.66 13.33 -4.33
N ALA A 66 16.48 13.61 -5.62
CA ALA A 66 15.67 14.76 -6.04
C ALA A 66 14.19 14.58 -5.66
N ALA A 67 13.64 13.36 -5.81
CA ALA A 67 12.31 13.05 -5.30
C ALA A 67 12.23 13.18 -3.77
N TYR A 68 13.27 12.74 -3.04
CA TYR A 68 13.32 12.87 -1.59
C TYR A 68 13.35 14.34 -1.13
N ARG A 69 14.11 15.20 -1.80
CA ARG A 69 14.11 16.66 -1.53
C ARG A 69 12.72 17.28 -1.72
N ARG A 70 11.98 16.85 -2.75
CA ARG A 70 10.58 17.26 -2.96
C ARG A 70 9.70 16.79 -1.80
N LEU A 71 9.81 15.51 -1.41
CA LEU A 71 9.07 14.94 -0.29
C LEU A 71 9.30 15.74 0.99
N THR A 72 10.55 16.02 1.34
CA THR A 72 10.89 16.73 2.59
C THR A 72 10.48 18.20 2.59
N GLY A 73 10.19 18.77 1.42
CA GLY A 73 9.65 20.12 1.28
C GLY A 73 8.12 20.18 1.21
N ASP A 74 7.43 19.03 1.19
CA ASP A 74 5.98 18.97 1.10
C ASP A 74 5.32 19.39 2.42
N PRO A 75 4.30 20.27 2.41
CA PRO A 75 3.61 20.70 3.63
C PRO A 75 3.01 19.55 4.45
N SER A 76 2.55 18.48 3.80
CA SER A 76 1.98 17.31 4.51
C SER A 76 3.05 16.49 5.20
N PHE A 77 4.27 16.44 4.65
CA PHE A 77 5.41 15.79 5.30
C PHE A 77 5.91 16.58 6.52
N LEU A 78 5.83 17.91 6.46
CA LEU A 78 6.22 18.81 7.54
C LEU A 78 5.21 18.86 8.70
N ALA A 79 4.01 18.29 8.51
CA ALA A 79 2.95 18.23 9.52
C ALA A 79 2.38 16.81 9.68
N PRO A 80 3.19 15.82 10.11
CA PRO A 80 2.71 14.47 10.34
C PRO A 80 1.86 14.39 11.62
N SER A 81 0.87 13.50 11.62
CA SER A 81 0.15 13.14 12.86
C SER A 81 0.90 12.07 13.64
N SER A 82 0.65 11.93 14.94
CA SER A 82 1.06 10.70 15.62
C SER A 82 0.19 9.52 15.15
N TYR A 83 0.68 8.28 15.23
CA TYR A 83 -0.16 7.11 14.90
C TYR A 83 -1.48 7.09 15.67
N ALA A 84 -1.46 7.51 16.93
CA ALA A 84 -2.62 7.52 17.81
C ALA A 84 -3.68 8.58 17.43
N GLU A 85 -3.27 9.67 16.77
CA GLU A 85 -4.16 10.75 16.33
C GLU A 85 -4.73 10.52 14.93
N VAL A 86 -4.29 9.48 14.22
CA VAL A 86 -4.81 9.15 12.90
C VAL A 86 -6.28 8.74 13.00
N ASP A 87 -7.16 9.49 12.35
CA ASP A 87 -8.54 9.06 12.11
C ASP A 87 -8.54 7.98 11.00
N PRO A 88 -8.90 6.72 11.32
CA PRO A 88 -8.86 5.65 10.35
C PRO A 88 -10.01 5.69 9.34
N THR A 89 -11.05 6.51 9.53
CA THR A 89 -12.20 6.59 8.62
C THR A 89 -11.87 7.32 7.31
N GLY A 90 -10.93 8.26 7.35
CA GLY A 90 -10.47 9.01 6.17
C GLY A 90 -9.41 8.30 5.32
N ILE A 91 -8.94 7.13 5.75
CA ILE A 91 -7.88 6.38 5.06
C ILE A 91 -8.46 5.69 3.82
N THR A 92 -7.86 5.96 2.67
CA THR A 92 -8.22 5.36 1.36
C THR A 92 -7.11 4.48 0.79
N GLY A 93 -6.00 4.34 1.53
CA GLY A 93 -4.83 3.54 1.19
C GLY A 93 -3.74 3.72 2.22
N LEU A 94 -2.83 2.75 2.33
CA LEU A 94 -1.72 2.79 3.28
C LEU A 94 -0.41 2.35 2.64
N PHE A 95 0.69 3.02 2.97
CA PHE A 95 2.02 2.67 2.47
C PHE A 95 3.06 2.66 3.59
N VAL A 96 3.98 1.69 3.55
CA VAL A 96 5.04 1.52 4.55
C VAL A 96 6.40 1.35 3.87
N PRO A 97 7.30 2.36 3.93
CA PRO A 97 8.67 2.19 3.48
C PRO A 97 9.46 1.31 4.46
N GLY A 98 10.58 0.78 4.01
CA GLY A 98 11.58 0.13 4.83
C GLY A 98 12.79 1.03 5.07
N GLY A 99 13.93 0.39 5.24
CA GLY A 99 15.14 0.95 5.85
C GLY A 99 15.74 -0.12 6.77
N HIS A 100 17.02 -0.06 7.07
CA HIS A 100 17.69 -1.10 7.89
C HIS A 100 18.30 -0.56 9.19
N ALA A 101 18.27 0.76 9.39
CA ALA A 101 18.86 1.39 10.55
C ALA A 101 17.92 1.36 11.77
N PRO A 102 18.44 1.52 13.00
CA PRO A 102 17.71 1.23 14.23
C PRO A 102 16.39 2.00 14.41
N GLY A 103 16.28 3.23 13.87
CA GLY A 103 15.06 4.03 13.93
C GLY A 103 13.83 3.33 13.36
N MET A 104 14.00 2.41 12.40
CA MET A 104 12.89 1.59 11.86
C MET A 104 12.09 0.86 12.94
N ARG A 105 12.74 0.44 14.03
CA ARG A 105 12.10 -0.32 15.11
C ARG A 105 10.94 0.44 15.76
N THR A 106 11.02 1.76 15.78
CA THR A 106 9.98 2.64 16.35
C THR A 106 8.62 2.53 15.64
N MET A 107 8.60 2.10 14.38
CA MET A 107 7.37 1.78 13.67
C MET A 107 7.05 0.28 13.77
N LEU A 108 8.05 -0.57 13.55
CA LEU A 108 7.86 -2.03 13.45
C LEU A 108 7.42 -2.69 14.77
N GLU A 109 7.66 -2.04 15.90
CA GLU A 109 7.31 -2.50 17.25
C GLU A 109 6.07 -1.77 17.82
N ASP A 110 5.54 -0.78 17.10
CA ASP A 110 4.40 0.02 17.55
C ASP A 110 3.07 -0.69 17.25
N SER A 111 2.29 -0.97 18.29
CA SER A 111 1.01 -1.67 18.17
C SER A 111 -0.05 -0.86 17.44
N THR A 112 -0.03 0.46 17.52
CA THR A 112 -0.98 1.34 16.81
C THR A 112 -0.68 1.30 15.31
N ALA A 113 0.59 1.37 14.92
CA ALA A 113 1.00 1.23 13.53
C ALA A 113 0.61 -0.14 12.95
N GLN A 114 0.80 -1.22 13.71
CA GLN A 114 0.36 -2.57 13.33
C GLN A 114 -1.16 -2.66 13.16
N GLN A 115 -1.94 -2.06 14.08
CA GLN A 115 -3.41 -2.03 14.00
C GLN A 115 -3.91 -1.23 12.80
N LEU A 116 -3.32 -0.06 12.50
CA LEU A 116 -3.64 0.72 11.30
C LEU A 116 -3.37 -0.08 10.04
N PHE A 117 -2.25 -0.80 9.97
CA PHE A 117 -1.91 -1.66 8.85
C PHE A 117 -2.91 -2.82 8.69
N ALA A 118 -3.20 -3.55 9.78
CA ALA A 118 -4.14 -4.65 9.78
C ALA A 118 -5.52 -4.19 9.29
N ARG A 119 -6.01 -3.08 9.83
CA ARG A 119 -7.29 -2.49 9.44
C ARG A 119 -7.33 -2.17 7.95
N ALA A 120 -6.30 -1.52 7.41
CA ALA A 120 -6.25 -1.17 5.99
C ALA A 120 -6.31 -2.42 5.09
N ILE A 121 -5.56 -3.48 5.43
CA ILE A 121 -5.62 -4.73 4.68
C ILE A 121 -7.01 -5.37 4.77
N LEU A 122 -7.57 -5.50 5.97
CA LEU A 122 -8.84 -6.19 6.21
C LEU A 122 -10.03 -5.45 5.59
N GLN A 123 -9.95 -4.12 5.49
CA GLN A 123 -10.96 -3.30 4.81
C GLN A 123 -10.85 -3.31 3.28
N GLY A 124 -9.91 -4.06 2.70
CA GLY A 124 -9.72 -4.10 1.26
C GLY A 124 -9.11 -2.82 0.67
N LEU A 125 -8.52 -1.95 1.51
CA LEU A 125 -7.85 -0.73 1.06
C LEU A 125 -6.54 -1.09 0.35
N PRO A 126 -6.09 -0.28 -0.62
CA PRO A 126 -4.81 -0.49 -1.28
C PRO A 126 -3.66 -0.30 -0.29
N VAL A 127 -2.89 -1.36 -0.05
CA VAL A 127 -1.75 -1.37 0.88
C VAL A 127 -0.44 -1.71 0.17
N GLY A 128 0.61 -0.93 0.43
CA GLY A 128 1.96 -1.14 -0.09
C GLY A 128 2.99 -1.26 1.03
N ALA A 129 3.96 -2.17 0.91
CA ALA A 129 5.09 -2.26 1.83
C ALA A 129 6.38 -2.72 1.14
N VAL A 130 7.55 -2.27 1.59
CA VAL A 130 8.83 -2.62 0.95
C VAL A 130 9.92 -2.92 1.97
N CYS A 131 10.86 -3.80 1.59
CA CYS A 131 12.06 -4.08 2.37
C CYS A 131 11.74 -4.52 3.80
N HIS A 132 12.20 -3.80 4.81
CA HIS A 132 11.88 -4.05 6.23
C HIS A 132 10.47 -3.57 6.62
N GLY A 133 9.85 -2.65 5.87
CA GLY A 133 8.48 -2.20 6.12
C GLY A 133 7.47 -3.35 6.07
N VAL A 134 7.78 -4.43 5.34
CA VAL A 134 6.98 -5.66 5.31
C VAL A 134 6.92 -6.37 6.66
N LEU A 135 7.87 -6.14 7.57
CA LEU A 135 7.78 -6.66 8.95
C LEU A 135 6.58 -6.09 9.70
N LEU A 136 6.16 -4.86 9.41
CA LEU A 136 4.93 -4.31 10.01
C LEU A 136 3.72 -5.14 9.61
N ALA A 137 3.65 -5.56 8.35
CA ALA A 137 2.61 -6.44 7.83
C ALA A 137 2.67 -7.83 8.44
N ALA A 138 3.87 -8.39 8.61
CA ALA A 138 4.06 -9.70 9.23
C ALA A 138 3.61 -9.71 10.70
N ARG A 139 3.79 -8.61 11.42
CA ARG A 139 3.42 -8.45 12.84
C ARG A 139 2.00 -7.93 13.06
N ALA A 140 1.38 -7.35 12.04
CA ALA A 140 -0.01 -6.90 12.09
C ALA A 140 -0.95 -8.12 12.09
N GLU A 141 -1.75 -8.27 13.13
CA GLU A 141 -2.64 -9.40 13.31
C GLU A 141 -4.09 -9.08 12.93
N ASP A 142 -4.78 -10.07 12.38
CA ASP A 142 -6.24 -10.06 12.27
C ASP A 142 -6.85 -10.45 13.63
N PRO A 143 -7.60 -9.54 14.29
CA PRO A 143 -8.19 -9.81 15.60
C PRO A 143 -9.16 -10.99 15.60
N ALA A 144 -9.75 -11.34 14.46
CA ALA A 144 -10.68 -12.48 14.36
C ALA A 144 -9.97 -13.83 14.39
N THR A 145 -8.71 -13.89 13.95
CA THR A 145 -7.95 -15.15 13.84
C THR A 145 -6.72 -15.23 14.73
N GLY A 146 -6.26 -14.08 15.26
CA GLY A 146 -5.00 -13.97 16.01
C GLY A 146 -3.77 -14.29 15.15
N ARG A 147 -3.90 -14.24 13.83
CA ARG A 147 -2.81 -14.54 12.88
C ARG A 147 -2.41 -13.29 12.14
N SER A 148 -1.17 -13.26 11.66
CA SER A 148 -0.68 -12.22 10.75
C SER A 148 -1.65 -12.00 9.58
N VAL A 149 -1.86 -10.74 9.18
CA VAL A 149 -2.60 -10.41 7.96
C VAL A 149 -1.93 -10.91 6.68
N LEU A 150 -0.67 -11.35 6.77
CA LEU A 150 0.04 -12.03 5.69
C LEU A 150 -0.15 -13.56 5.69
N HIS A 151 -0.77 -14.16 6.71
CA HIS A 151 -0.84 -15.62 6.86
C HIS A 151 -1.36 -16.33 5.59
N GLY A 152 -2.44 -15.84 4.99
CA GLY A 152 -3.00 -16.40 3.76
C GLY A 152 -2.48 -15.78 2.46
N ARG A 153 -1.49 -14.89 2.51
CA ARG A 153 -1.08 -14.03 1.37
C ARG A 153 0.24 -14.46 0.76
N ARG A 154 0.40 -14.17 -0.53
CA ARG A 154 1.69 -14.14 -1.22
C ARG A 154 2.37 -12.80 -1.01
N THR A 155 3.67 -12.82 -0.75
CA THR A 155 4.45 -11.60 -0.50
C THR A 155 5.90 -11.74 -0.94
N THR A 156 6.61 -10.62 -0.96
CA THR A 156 8.06 -10.54 -0.96
C THR A 156 8.51 -9.52 0.07
N ALA A 157 9.79 -9.52 0.42
CA ALA A 157 10.41 -8.58 1.33
C ALA A 157 11.92 -8.57 1.09
N LEU A 158 12.69 -7.85 1.92
CA LEU A 158 14.14 -7.94 1.85
C LEU A 158 14.59 -9.39 2.04
N THR A 159 15.24 -9.95 1.01
CA THR A 159 15.74 -11.33 1.06
C THR A 159 16.90 -11.44 2.03
N SER A 160 17.06 -12.60 2.68
CA SER A 160 18.22 -12.86 3.55
C SER A 160 19.55 -12.68 2.82
N LEU A 161 19.60 -13.00 1.52
CA LEU A 161 20.78 -12.77 0.69
C LEU A 161 21.15 -11.28 0.65
N LEU A 162 20.21 -10.41 0.26
CA LEU A 162 20.44 -8.96 0.18
C LEU A 162 20.82 -8.36 1.55
N GLU A 163 20.10 -8.74 2.60
CA GLU A 163 20.35 -8.23 3.96
C GLU A 163 21.75 -8.62 4.45
N LEU A 164 22.12 -9.91 4.33
CA LEU A 164 23.39 -10.41 4.82
C LEU A 164 24.57 -9.96 3.96
N THR A 165 24.39 -9.78 2.65
CA THR A 165 25.42 -9.18 1.78
C THR A 165 25.69 -7.74 2.19
N GLY A 166 24.65 -6.91 2.35
CA GLY A 166 24.80 -5.52 2.80
C GLY A 166 25.49 -5.42 4.16
N TRP A 167 25.11 -6.28 5.10
CA TRP A 167 25.78 -6.36 6.39
C TRP A 167 27.24 -6.80 6.29
N ASN A 168 27.57 -7.88 5.59
CA ASN A 168 28.94 -8.38 5.50
C ASN A 168 29.91 -7.38 4.83
N LEU A 169 29.43 -6.58 3.86
CA LEU A 169 30.24 -5.54 3.21
C LEU A 169 30.63 -4.40 4.17
N THR A 170 29.86 -4.17 5.23
CA THR A 170 29.98 -2.97 6.06
C THR A 170 30.29 -3.25 7.53
N ARG A 171 30.15 -4.50 8.00
CA ARG A 171 30.19 -4.86 9.43
C ARG A 171 31.47 -4.45 10.16
N PHE A 172 32.61 -4.39 9.48
CA PHE A 172 33.89 -4.01 10.08
C PHE A 172 33.98 -2.51 10.43
N TRP A 173 33.11 -1.69 9.83
CA TRP A 173 33.09 -0.23 9.98
C TRP A 173 31.82 0.25 10.68
N LEU A 174 30.69 -0.39 10.36
CA LEU A 174 29.36 0.02 10.82
C LEU A 174 28.72 -0.99 11.80
N GLY A 175 29.45 -2.04 12.19
CA GLY A 175 29.00 -3.03 13.17
C GLY A 175 27.68 -3.69 12.78
N ARG A 176 26.62 -3.38 13.52
CA ARG A 176 25.26 -3.92 13.33
C ARG A 176 24.31 -2.97 12.58
N TYR A 177 24.80 -1.88 12.01
CA TYR A 177 23.98 -0.87 11.34
C TYR A 177 23.04 -1.41 10.24
N TYR A 178 23.48 -2.37 9.43
CA TYR A 178 22.64 -3.04 8.42
C TYR A 178 21.73 -4.15 8.98
N ARG A 179 21.67 -4.32 10.31
CA ARG A 179 20.95 -5.39 10.98
C ARG A 179 19.98 -4.83 12.02
N THR A 180 18.78 -4.49 11.57
CA THR A 180 17.66 -4.08 12.42
C THR A 180 17.39 -5.11 13.53
N TYR A 181 17.38 -6.39 13.16
CA TYR A 181 17.13 -7.52 14.06
C TYR A 181 18.18 -8.64 13.92
N ARG A 182 18.12 -9.61 14.84
CA ARG A 182 18.91 -10.86 14.73
C ARG A 182 18.31 -11.80 13.69
N THR A 183 17.00 -11.96 13.66
CA THR A 183 16.31 -12.68 12.58
C THR A 183 16.33 -11.83 11.31
N THR A 184 16.57 -12.45 10.15
CA THR A 184 16.48 -11.71 8.88
C THR A 184 15.03 -11.43 8.51
N VAL A 185 14.80 -10.40 7.71
CA VAL A 185 13.45 -10.01 7.27
C VAL A 185 12.73 -11.18 6.60
N GLN A 186 13.37 -11.83 5.64
CA GLN A 186 12.80 -12.98 4.95
C GLN A 186 12.43 -14.11 5.91
N GLN A 187 13.26 -14.44 6.89
CA GLN A 187 12.96 -15.51 7.85
C GLN A 187 11.71 -15.19 8.67
N GLU A 188 11.62 -13.97 9.21
CA GLU A 188 10.48 -13.55 10.03
C GLU A 188 9.20 -13.46 9.21
N VAL A 189 9.26 -12.84 8.02
CA VAL A 189 8.11 -12.77 7.11
C VAL A 189 7.64 -14.16 6.70
N THR A 190 8.57 -15.06 6.34
CA THR A 190 8.22 -16.44 5.93
C THR A 190 7.55 -17.21 7.07
N ALA A 191 7.98 -17.00 8.32
CA ALA A 191 7.38 -17.64 9.49
C ALA A 191 5.95 -17.18 9.77
N ALA A 192 5.55 -16.00 9.29
CA ALA A 192 4.19 -15.48 9.42
C ALA A 192 3.22 -16.04 8.36
N LEU A 193 3.71 -16.72 7.31
CA LEU A 193 2.91 -17.26 6.20
C LEU A 193 2.39 -18.66 6.51
N ALA A 194 1.22 -19.01 5.97
CA ALA A 194 0.66 -20.36 6.05
C ALA A 194 1.51 -21.40 5.31
N ASP A 195 2.20 -20.98 4.26
CA ASP A 195 3.09 -21.82 3.44
C ASP A 195 4.36 -21.02 3.13
N PRO A 196 5.57 -21.52 3.44
CA PRO A 196 6.81 -20.80 3.12
C PRO A 196 6.99 -20.50 1.63
N ARG A 197 6.33 -21.25 0.73
CA ARG A 197 6.33 -21.00 -0.73
C ARG A 197 5.56 -19.74 -1.12
N HIS A 198 4.79 -19.15 -0.22
CA HIS A 198 4.13 -17.87 -0.44
C HIS A 198 5.10 -16.68 -0.34
N PHE A 199 6.32 -16.89 0.16
CA PHE A 199 7.40 -15.92 0.04
C PHE A 199 8.07 -16.05 -1.33
N LEU A 200 7.95 -15.02 -2.16
CA LEU A 200 8.55 -14.99 -3.50
C LEU A 200 9.82 -14.14 -3.47
N ALA A 201 11.00 -14.77 -3.54
CA ALA A 201 12.30 -14.07 -3.50
C ALA A 201 12.60 -13.24 -4.77
N GLY A 202 11.88 -13.50 -5.86
CA GLY A 202 12.10 -12.87 -7.16
C GLY A 202 13.35 -13.38 -7.87
N PRO A 203 13.79 -12.68 -8.94
CA PRO A 203 14.97 -13.06 -9.71
C PRO A 203 16.22 -13.12 -8.84
N PRO A 204 17.16 -14.06 -9.11
CA PRO A 204 18.35 -14.27 -8.29
C PRO A 204 19.32 -13.09 -8.32
N LEU A 205 19.32 -12.31 -9.41
CA LEU A 205 20.13 -11.12 -9.54
C LEU A 205 19.34 -9.87 -9.11
N PRO A 206 19.85 -9.05 -8.18
CA PRO A 206 19.21 -7.81 -7.77
C PRO A 206 19.47 -6.71 -8.81
N VAL A 207 18.71 -6.75 -9.90
CA VAL A 207 18.76 -5.71 -10.93
C VAL A 207 17.89 -4.54 -10.51
N ARG A 208 18.53 -3.40 -10.25
CA ARG A 208 17.83 -2.16 -9.92
C ARG A 208 17.04 -1.61 -11.12
N ASP A 209 15.81 -1.20 -10.85
CA ASP A 209 14.94 -0.52 -11.78
C ASP A 209 15.25 0.99 -11.91
N THR A 210 14.47 1.66 -12.75
CA THR A 210 14.51 3.11 -12.99
C THR A 210 13.14 3.55 -13.47
N ALA A 211 12.82 4.85 -13.40
CA ALA A 211 11.59 5.41 -13.97
C ALA A 211 11.38 5.04 -15.45
N ALA A 212 12.47 4.98 -16.23
CA ALA A 212 12.41 4.59 -17.65
C ALA A 212 12.28 3.08 -17.88
N ARG A 213 12.64 2.24 -16.90
CA ARG A 213 12.62 0.77 -16.98
C ARG A 213 12.12 0.16 -15.67
N PRO A 214 10.86 0.40 -15.28
CA PRO A 214 10.29 -0.16 -14.05
C PRO A 214 10.18 -1.68 -14.13
N GLY A 215 10.06 -2.27 -15.34
CA GLY A 215 9.96 -3.72 -15.53
C GLY A 215 11.17 -4.54 -15.05
N ARG A 216 12.30 -3.90 -14.68
CA ARG A 216 13.45 -4.56 -14.05
C ARG A 216 13.23 -4.89 -12.58
N GLY A 217 12.38 -4.12 -11.91
CA GLY A 217 12.06 -4.31 -10.51
C GLY A 217 11.14 -5.49 -10.32
N PHE A 218 11.12 -6.02 -9.10
CA PHE A 218 10.28 -7.15 -8.71
C PHE A 218 9.32 -6.76 -7.60
N THR A 219 8.04 -7.03 -7.84
CA THR A 219 6.95 -6.80 -6.91
C THR A 219 6.06 -8.03 -6.83
N VAL A 220 5.36 -8.19 -5.72
CA VAL A 220 4.32 -9.21 -5.55
C VAL A 220 3.03 -8.50 -5.21
N ARG A 221 1.97 -8.79 -5.96
CA ARG A 221 0.62 -8.32 -5.67
C ARG A 221 -0.27 -9.49 -5.30
N ASP A 222 -0.99 -9.37 -4.19
CA ASP A 222 -2.02 -10.29 -3.75
C ASP A 222 -3.24 -9.49 -3.28
N GLY A 223 -4.30 -9.49 -4.10
CA GLY A 223 -5.51 -8.70 -3.84
C GLY A 223 -5.24 -7.20 -3.73
N ASN A 224 -5.50 -6.65 -2.54
CA ASN A 224 -5.33 -5.25 -2.17
C ASN A 224 -3.95 -4.94 -1.56
N TYR A 225 -2.99 -5.87 -1.63
CA TYR A 225 -1.66 -5.72 -1.08
C TYR A 225 -0.59 -5.84 -2.17
N VAL A 226 0.42 -4.97 -2.12
CA VAL A 226 1.63 -5.05 -2.96
C VAL A 226 2.90 -4.92 -2.14
N SER A 227 3.90 -5.74 -2.42
CA SER A 227 5.21 -5.66 -1.76
C SER A 227 6.40 -5.74 -2.70
N ALA A 228 7.55 -5.24 -2.23
CA ALA A 228 8.82 -5.25 -2.96
C ALA A 228 10.01 -5.51 -2.03
N ARG A 229 11.18 -5.87 -2.60
CA ARG A 229 12.28 -6.42 -1.80
C ARG A 229 13.21 -5.37 -1.21
N TRP A 230 13.49 -4.30 -1.94
CA TRP A 230 14.57 -3.37 -1.63
C TRP A 230 14.42 -2.07 -2.44
N PRO A 231 15.25 -1.03 -2.20
CA PRO A 231 15.12 0.26 -2.88
C PRO A 231 15.23 0.20 -4.40
N GLY A 232 15.80 -0.90 -4.93
CA GLY A 232 15.95 -1.10 -6.37
C GLY A 232 14.72 -1.65 -7.08
N ASP A 233 13.63 -1.93 -6.37
CA ASP A 233 12.35 -2.32 -6.94
C ASP A 233 11.30 -1.18 -6.85
N CYS A 234 11.69 0.02 -6.40
CA CYS A 234 10.76 1.08 -6.01
C CYS A 234 10.03 1.76 -7.17
N HIS A 235 10.60 1.84 -8.37
CA HIS A 235 9.88 2.41 -9.52
C HIS A 235 8.78 1.46 -9.99
N ARG A 236 9.05 0.14 -9.98
CA ARG A 236 8.04 -0.90 -10.21
C ARG A 236 6.96 -0.84 -9.13
N LEU A 237 7.36 -0.81 -7.86
CA LEU A 237 6.44 -0.74 -6.72
C LEU A 237 5.53 0.49 -6.80
N ALA A 238 6.09 1.66 -7.10
CA ALA A 238 5.31 2.89 -7.22
C ALA A 238 4.27 2.80 -8.33
N ALA A 239 4.62 2.22 -9.49
CA ALA A 239 3.68 2.00 -10.59
C ALA A 239 2.57 1.02 -10.21
N ASP A 240 2.93 -0.12 -9.60
CA ASP A 240 1.98 -1.16 -9.21
C ASP A 240 1.04 -0.68 -8.07
N TYR A 241 1.58 0.06 -7.10
CA TYR A 241 0.79 0.65 -6.02
C TYR A 241 -0.15 1.74 -6.53
N LEU A 242 0.32 2.65 -7.39
CA LEU A 242 -0.53 3.66 -8.02
C LEU A 242 -1.67 3.03 -8.83
N ALA A 243 -1.38 1.96 -9.58
CA ALA A 243 -2.40 1.24 -10.33
C ALA A 243 -3.46 0.61 -9.39
N LEU A 244 -3.01 0.06 -8.26
CA LEU A 244 -3.88 -0.50 -7.24
C LEU A 244 -4.78 0.58 -6.61
N VAL A 245 -4.22 1.73 -6.24
CA VAL A 245 -4.95 2.89 -5.71
C VAL A 245 -6.00 3.40 -6.71
N ARG A 246 -5.62 3.57 -7.98
CA ARG A 246 -6.55 4.01 -9.04
C ARG A 246 -7.71 3.04 -9.24
N SER A 247 -7.42 1.74 -9.20
CA SER A 247 -8.43 0.69 -9.34
C SER A 247 -9.44 0.73 -8.19
N HIS A 248 -8.95 0.85 -6.95
CA HIS A 248 -9.80 0.98 -5.77
C HIS A 248 -10.67 2.25 -5.82
N ALA A 249 -10.08 3.40 -6.18
CA ALA A 249 -10.81 4.67 -6.30
C ALA A 249 -11.89 4.62 -7.40
N ALA A 250 -11.63 3.93 -8.52
CA ALA A 250 -12.61 3.74 -9.59
C ALA A 250 -13.78 2.84 -9.14
N ALA A 251 -13.49 1.72 -8.46
CA ALA A 251 -14.52 0.83 -7.93
C ALA A 251 -15.45 1.55 -6.94
N GLY A 252 -14.89 2.36 -6.03
CA GLY A 252 -15.69 3.14 -5.08
C GLY A 252 -16.58 4.21 -5.74
N ARG A 253 -16.19 4.76 -6.89
CA ARG A 253 -17.05 5.68 -7.67
C ARG A 253 -18.19 4.94 -8.37
N ALA A 254 -17.92 3.76 -8.92
CA ALA A 254 -18.94 2.94 -9.58
C ALA A 254 -20.04 2.50 -8.59
N ASP A 255 -19.66 2.06 -7.38
CA ASP A 255 -20.61 1.68 -6.33
C ASP A 255 -21.52 2.85 -5.90
N ARG A 256 -20.94 4.05 -5.66
CA ARG A 256 -21.75 5.25 -5.37
C ARG A 256 -22.71 5.60 -6.50
N SER A 257 -22.23 5.59 -7.75
CA SER A 257 -23.07 5.86 -8.91
C SER A 257 -24.21 4.84 -9.08
N ALA A 258 -24.01 3.58 -8.70
CA ALA A 258 -25.05 2.56 -8.75
C ALA A 258 -26.11 2.77 -7.65
N ARG A 259 -25.69 3.20 -6.45
CA ARG A 259 -26.61 3.50 -5.33
C ARG A 259 -27.45 4.75 -5.55
N ASP A 260 -26.91 5.73 -6.28
CA ASP A 260 -27.59 7.01 -6.55
C ASP A 260 -28.50 6.97 -7.80
N ARG A 261 -28.63 5.82 -8.49
CA ARG A 261 -29.61 5.69 -9.59
C ARG A 261 -31.03 5.62 -9.00
N PRO A 262 -31.96 6.52 -9.39
CA PRO A 262 -33.35 6.40 -8.99
C PRO A 262 -33.92 5.11 -9.55
N ASP A 263 -34.60 4.35 -8.69
CA ASP A 263 -35.28 3.11 -9.04
C ASP A 263 -36.28 3.42 -10.17
N ALA A 264 -35.99 2.94 -11.38
CA ALA A 264 -36.87 3.12 -12.52
C ALA A 264 -38.12 2.25 -12.26
N GLY A 265 -39.09 2.87 -11.59
CA GLY A 265 -40.27 2.23 -11.05
C GLY A 265 -40.91 1.25 -12.02
N VAL A 266 -41.18 0.06 -11.49
CA VAL A 266 -42.14 -0.91 -12.02
C VAL A 266 -43.43 -0.15 -12.33
N ARG A 267 -43.67 0.18 -13.60
CA ARG A 267 -44.99 0.63 -14.06
C ARG A 267 -45.91 -0.58 -13.98
N SER A 268 -46.66 -0.70 -12.88
CA SER A 268 -47.84 -1.55 -12.85
C SER A 268 -48.83 -1.01 -13.89
N LEU A 269 -49.09 -1.82 -14.92
CA LEU A 269 -50.21 -1.59 -15.83
C LEU A 269 -51.50 -1.82 -15.04
N GLY A 270 -52.06 -0.72 -14.54
CA GLY A 270 -53.39 -0.68 -13.92
C GLY A 270 -54.45 -1.10 -14.94
N ARG A 271 -55.17 -2.17 -14.59
CA ARG A 271 -56.36 -2.68 -15.25
C ARG A 271 -57.48 -1.64 -15.10
N ALA A 272 -57.95 -1.08 -16.21
CA ALA A 272 -59.10 -0.18 -16.22
C ALA A 272 -60.39 -1.01 -16.30
N GLU A 273 -61.16 -1.04 -15.20
CA GLU A 273 -62.58 -1.34 -15.21
C GLU A 273 -63.35 -0.06 -15.53
N GLY A 274 -64.22 -0.11 -16.53
CA GLY A 274 -65.12 0.99 -16.91
C GLY A 274 -66.50 0.42 -17.20
N SER A 275 -67.40 0.54 -16.22
CA SER A 275 -68.83 0.31 -16.36
C SER A 275 -69.49 1.55 -16.99
N GLY A 276 -70.39 1.34 -17.94
CA GLY A 276 -71.20 2.38 -18.56
C GLY A 276 -72.44 1.76 -19.19
N SER A 277 -73.61 2.21 -18.74
CA SER A 277 -74.91 1.60 -19.01
C SER A 277 -75.75 2.43 -20.00
N ARG A 278 -76.58 1.69 -20.76
CA ARG A 278 -77.91 2.02 -21.35
C ARG A 278 -78.04 2.95 -22.57
N GLY A 279 -78.83 2.44 -23.53
CA GLY A 279 -79.60 3.14 -24.59
C GLY A 279 -79.80 2.17 -25.77
N THR A 280 -80.81 1.29 -25.79
CA THR A 280 -82.17 1.40 -26.41
C THR A 280 -82.21 1.41 -27.95
N GLU A 281 -83.17 0.63 -28.48
CA GLU A 281 -83.65 0.53 -29.89
C GLU A 281 -82.79 -0.35 -30.82
N ASP A 282 -83.29 -1.21 -31.71
CA ASP A 282 -84.62 -1.73 -32.02
C ASP A 282 -84.46 -2.97 -32.95
N VAL A 283 -85.39 -3.91 -32.81
CA VAL A 283 -86.06 -4.83 -33.79
C VAL A 283 -85.31 -5.43 -35.02
N VAL A 284 -85.73 -6.67 -35.35
CA VAL A 284 -85.87 -7.35 -36.68
C VAL A 284 -84.90 -8.54 -36.87
N GLU A 285 -85.35 -9.79 -36.64
CA GLU A 285 -85.93 -10.76 -37.62
C GLU A 285 -84.82 -11.54 -38.39
N VAL A 286 -84.52 -12.82 -38.09
CA VAL A 286 -85.08 -14.09 -38.67
C VAL A 286 -84.05 -14.88 -39.49
N ARG A 287 -83.97 -16.20 -39.18
CA ARG A 287 -83.49 -17.37 -39.97
C ARG A 287 -82.02 -17.39 -40.42
N GLY A 288 -81.35 -18.54 -40.47
CA GLY A 288 -81.76 -19.93 -40.29
C GLY A 288 -80.55 -20.87 -40.43
N GLU A 289 -80.81 -22.11 -40.03
CA GLU A 289 -80.12 -23.39 -40.32
C GLU A 289 -78.61 -23.52 -40.03
#